data_AF-A0A4D6X5N8-F1
#
_entry.id   AF-A0A4D6X5N8-F1
#
_cell.length_a   1.000
_cell.length_b   1.000
_cell.length_c   1.000
_cell.angle_alpha   90.00
_cell.angle_beta   90.00
_cell.angle_gamma   90.00
#
_symmetry.space_group_name_H-M   'P 1'
#
loop_
_entity.id
_entity.type
_entity.pdbx_description
1 polymer ?
#
loop_
_entity_poly.entity_id
_entity_poly.type
_entity_poly.pdbx_seq_one_letter_code
_entity_poly.pdbx_strand_id
1 'polypeptide(L)' 'MKAWEVIFADQKGEPTSLLLRADERPSEEDAARAIRSHLFPVMDELDLNDFQDRSTSPTARWLKEQSGVTITRIQEAS' A
#
# COMPACT_ATOMS: atom_id res chain seq x y z
N MET A 1 -6.08 15.36 -11.60
CA MET A 1 -6.32 14.52 -10.41
C MET A 1 -7.53 13.62 -10.58
N LYS A 2 -7.27 12.31 -10.68
CA LYS A 2 -8.29 11.26 -10.67
C LYS A 2 -8.32 10.55 -9.32
N ALA A 3 -9.43 9.90 -9.02
CA ALA A 3 -9.53 9.02 -7.87
C ALA A 3 -9.16 7.59 -8.30
N TRP A 4 -8.37 6.92 -7.48
CA TRP A 4 -7.90 5.55 -7.70
C TRP A 4 -8.28 4.72 -6.50
N GLU A 5 -9.01 3.64 -6.73
CA GLU A 5 -9.33 2.66 -5.71
C GLU A 5 -8.23 1.59 -5.66
N VAL A 6 -7.58 1.51 -4.50
CA VAL A 6 -6.61 0.46 -4.16
C VAL A 6 -7.31 -0.58 -3.32
N ILE A 7 -7.45 -1.79 -3.84
CA ILE A 7 -8.06 -2.93 -3.17
C ILE A 7 -6.94 -3.83 -2.64
N PHE A 8 -6.98 -4.15 -1.36
CA PHE A 8 -6.00 -4.98 -0.68
C PHE A 8 -6.66 -5.87 0.37
N ALA A 9 -6.04 -7.02 0.66
CA ALA A 9 -6.39 -7.83 1.82
C ALA A 9 -5.66 -7.26 3.04
N ASP A 10 -6.38 -7.01 4.14
CA ASP A 10 -5.79 -6.51 5.38
C ASP A 10 -5.09 -7.62 6.19
N GLN A 11 -4.64 -7.29 7.40
CA GLN A 11 -3.97 -8.24 8.32
C GLN A 11 -4.83 -9.44 8.75
N LYS A 12 -6.15 -9.38 8.56
CA LYS A 12 -7.09 -10.48 8.81
C LYS A 12 -7.47 -11.23 7.53
N GLY A 13 -6.94 -10.79 6.39
CA GLY A 13 -7.31 -11.28 5.06
C GLY A 13 -8.65 -10.72 4.58
N GLU A 14 -9.20 -9.70 5.24
CA GLU A 14 -10.46 -9.07 4.84
C GLU A 14 -10.20 -8.11 3.67
N PRO A 15 -10.99 -8.19 2.58
CA PRO A 15 -10.84 -7.28 1.45
C PRO A 15 -11.25 -5.86 1.86
N THR A 16 -10.30 -4.94 1.76
CA THR A 16 -10.46 -3.51 2.05
C THR A 16 -10.10 -2.69 0.83
N SER A 17 -10.65 -1.48 0.71
CA SER A 17 -10.22 -0.52 -0.31
C SER A 17 -9.86 0.85 0.27
N LEU A 18 -8.94 1.53 -0.41
CA LEU A 18 -8.49 2.88 -0.09
C LEU A 18 -8.51 3.75 -1.35
N LEU A 19 -9.09 4.95 -1.22
CA LEU A 19 -9.14 5.93 -2.30
C LEU A 19 -7.91 6.84 -2.28
N LEU A 20 -7.17 6.84 -3.37
CA LEU A 20 -6.04 7.70 -3.64
C LEU A 20 -6.38 8.77 -4.67
N ARG A 21 -5.84 9.97 -4.50
CA ARG A 21 -5.93 11.03 -5.50
C ARG A 21 -4.57 11.20 -6.17
N ALA A 22 -4.51 10.92 -7.46
CA ALA A 22 -3.30 11.04 -8.27
C ALA A 22 -3.67 11.39 -9.73
N ASP A 23 -2.80 12.09 -10.45
CA ASP A 23 -3.04 12.41 -11.86
C ASP A 23 -2.91 11.18 -12.76
N GLU A 24 -2.01 10.27 -12.40
CA GLU A 24 -1.77 9.01 -13.09
C GLU A 24 -2.05 7.82 -12.17
N ARG A 25 -2.04 6.61 -12.74
CA ARG A 25 -2.25 5.37 -11.98
C ARG A 25 -1.12 5.22 -10.95
N PRO A 26 -1.43 5.15 -9.64
CA PRO A 26 -0.40 4.99 -8.63
C PRO A 26 0.33 3.67 -8.81
N SER A 27 1.63 3.69 -8.54
CA SER A 27 2.44 2.49 -8.52
C SER A 27 2.04 1.59 -7.34
N GLU A 28 2.47 0.33 -7.36
CA GLU A 28 2.28 -0.58 -6.23
C GLU A 28 2.91 -0.02 -4.94
N GLU A 29 4.06 0.66 -5.06
CA GLU A 29 4.75 1.25 -3.92
C GLU A 29 4.02 2.49 -3.36
N ASP A 30 3.48 3.35 -4.23
CA ASP A 30 2.64 4.48 -3.79
C ASP A 30 1.38 3.99 -3.08
N ALA A 31 0.73 2.97 -3.64
CA ALA A 31 -0.41 2.32 -3.04
C ALA A 31 -0.07 1.68 -1.68
N ALA A 32 1.07 0.99 -1.60
CA ALA A 32 1.54 0.38 -0.36
C ALA A 32 1.84 1.41 0.72
N ARG A 33 2.49 2.53 0.37
CA ARG A 33 2.76 3.62 1.31
C ARG A 33 1.48 4.21 1.88
N ALA A 34 0.47 4.41 1.04
CA ALA A 34 -0.83 4.90 1.49
C ALA A 34 -1.56 3.90 2.40
N ILE A 35 -1.54 2.61 2.04
CA ILE A 35 -2.11 1.56 2.89
C ILE A 35 -1.40 1.52 4.24
N ARG A 36 -0.07 1.59 4.25
CA ARG A 36 0.73 1.60 5.48
C ARG A 36 0.37 2.80 6.36
N SER A 37 0.30 4.00 5.79
CA SER A 37 -0.08 5.21 6.54
C SER A 37 -1.51 5.12 7.08
N HIS A 38 -2.42 4.46 6.35
CA HIS A 38 -3.80 4.25 6.78
C HIS A 38 -3.95 3.21 7.90
N LEU A 39 -3.29 2.05 7.79
CA LEU A 39 -3.39 0.96 8.76
C LEU A 39 -2.48 1.15 9.97
N PHE A 40 -1.32 1.78 9.77
CA PHE A 40 -0.27 1.94 10.77
C PHE A 40 0.17 3.42 10.87
N PRO A 41 -0.75 4.36 11.19
CA PRO A 41 -0.42 5.79 11.24
C PRO A 41 0.64 6.14 12.30
N VAL A 42 0.81 5.29 13.31
CA VAL A 42 1.83 5.46 14.37
C VAL A 42 3.19 4.89 13.94
N MET A 43 3.22 4.00 12.93
CA MET A 43 4.46 3.41 12.41
C MET A 43 5.00 4.16 11.20
N ASP A 44 4.57 5.40 10.95
CA ASP A 44 5.08 6.21 9.83
C ASP A 44 6.61 6.44 9.93
N GLU A 45 7.15 6.44 11.16
CA GLU A 45 8.59 6.51 11.44
C GLU A 45 9.35 5.17 11.32
N LEU A 46 8.69 4.06 10.98
CA LEU A 46 9.39 2.77 10.85
C LEU A 46 10.39 2.82 9.68
N ASP A 47 11.66 2.69 10.02
CA ASP A 47 12.74 2.68 9.05
C ASP A 47 12.73 1.37 8.25
N LEU A 48 12.51 1.46 6.93
CA LEU A 48 12.45 0.31 6.01
C LEU A 48 13.82 -0.07 5.43
N ASN A 49 14.94 0.33 6.06
CA ASN A 49 16.29 0.09 5.54
C ASN A 49 16.54 -1.35 5.03
N ASP A 50 16.05 -2.38 5.73
CA ASP A 50 16.21 -3.78 5.29
C ASP A 50 15.48 -4.15 3.98
N PHE A 51 14.43 -3.40 3.63
CA PHE A 51 13.60 -3.63 2.45
C PHE A 51 14.02 -2.75 1.27
N GLN A 52 14.52 -1.53 1.53
CA GLN A 52 14.86 -0.55 0.48
C GLN A 52 15.91 -1.04 -0.52
N ASP A 53 16.89 -1.83 -0.06
CA ASP A 53 17.97 -2.33 -0.93
C ASP A 53 17.56 -3.57 -1.76
N ARG A 54 16.43 -4.21 -1.42
CA ARG A 54 16.10 -5.58 -1.86
C ARG A 54 14.82 -5.68 -2.68
N SER A 55 14.10 -4.58 -2.92
CA SER A 55 12.86 -4.60 -3.68
C SER A 55 12.56 -3.26 -4.34
N THR A 56 11.98 -3.30 -5.53
CA THR A 56 11.42 -2.13 -6.23
C THR A 56 10.20 -1.54 -5.51
N SER A 57 9.53 -2.35 -4.67
CA SER A 57 8.37 -1.95 -3.85
C SER A 57 8.61 -2.36 -2.38
N PRO A 58 9.55 -1.71 -1.67
CA PRO A 58 9.93 -2.12 -0.32
C PRO A 58 8.77 -2.06 0.67
N THR A 59 7.88 -1.09 0.53
CA THR A 59 6.70 -0.97 1.40
C THR A 59 5.68 -2.06 1.11
N ALA A 60 5.43 -2.38 -0.17
CA ALA A 60 4.51 -3.47 -0.54
C ALA A 60 4.99 -4.82 0.00
N ARG A 61 6.31 -5.05 -0.08
CA ARG A 61 6.94 -6.25 0.45
C ARG A 61 6.85 -6.31 1.98
N TRP A 62 7.15 -5.22 2.67
CA TRP A 62 7.02 -5.13 4.12
C TRP A 62 5.57 -5.40 4.57
N LEU A 63 4.58 -4.80 3.90
CA LEU A 63 3.16 -5.05 4.19
C LEU A 63 2.81 -6.53 4.12
N LYS A 64 3.28 -7.22 3.07
CA LYS A 64 3.03 -8.65 2.89
C LYS A 64 3.76 -9.52 3.92
N GLU A 65 5.05 -9.27 4.14
CA GLU A 65 5.89 -10.14 4.98
C GLU A 65 5.71 -9.87 6.48
N GLN A 66 5.48 -8.62 6.88
CA GLN A 66 5.41 -8.22 8.29
C GLN A 66 3.97 -8.05 8.80
N SER A 67 3.05 -7.65 7.92
CA SER A 67 1.66 -7.35 8.30
C SER A 67 0.61 -8.26 7.67
N GLY A 68 1.00 -9.16 6.75
CA GLY A 68 0.07 -10.01 6.00
C GLY A 68 -0.80 -9.25 4.98
N VAL A 69 -0.54 -7.96 4.78
CA VAL A 69 -1.33 -7.08 3.91
C VAL A 69 -0.87 -7.21 2.47
N THR A 70 -1.78 -7.48 1.52
CA THR A 70 -1.43 -7.68 0.11
C THR A 70 -2.32 -6.87 -0.82
N ILE A 71 -1.71 -6.04 -1.66
CA ILE A 71 -2.42 -5.29 -2.71
C ILE A 71 -2.91 -6.29 -3.76
N THR A 72 -4.20 -6.25 -4.04
CA THR A 72 -4.86 -7.14 -5.00
C THR A 72 -5.11 -6.43 -6.32
N ARG A 73 -5.54 -5.16 -6.27
CA ARG A 73 -5.88 -4.40 -7.48
C ARG A 73 -5.77 -2.89 -7.26
N ILE A 74 -5.40 -2.18 -8.30
CA ILE A 74 -5.42 -0.72 -8.37
C ILE A 74 -6.21 -0.35 -9.62
N GLN A 75 -7.31 0.38 -9.45
CA GLN A 75 -8.20 0.77 -10.54
C GLN A 75 -8.65 2.23 -10.40
N GLU A 76 -9.03 2.87 -11.50
CA GLU A 76 -9.63 4.20 -11.45
C GLU A 76 -11.01 4.07 -10.78
N ALA A 77 -11.28 4.94 -9.80
CA ALA A 77 -12.57 5.00 -9.14
C ALA A 77 -13.57 5.70 -10.09
N SER A 78 -14.64 4.99 -10.42
CA SER A 78 -15.70 5.41 -11.35
C SER A 78 -16.74 6.32 -10.72
#